data_AF-A0A9P6Y047-F1
#
_entry.id   AF-A0A9P6Y047-F1
#
_cell.length_a   1.000
_cell.length_b   1.000
_cell.length_c   1.000
_cell.angle_alpha   90.00
_cell.angle_beta   90.00
_cell.angle_gamma   90.00
#
_symmetry.space_group_name_H-M   'P 1'
#
loop_
_entity.id
_entity.type
_entity.pdbx_description
1 polymer ?
#
loop_
_entity_poly.entity_id
_entity_poly.type
_entity_poly.pdbx_seq_one_letter_code
_entity_poly.pdbx_strand_id
1 'polypeptide(L)'
;MMADLSGKFGVEAVKMAVEDFGGTVLGRPIEVISADHQNKVDIGVSIARRWYENDKVDLILDVPNSAIALAVQDLTRQMKRVVSFTSAGSADLTGKACSPNGMHWTYDTYAYATGVANGVMEDGGKSWRRPPRRR
;
A
#
# COMPACT_ATOMS: atom_id res chain seq x y z
N MET A 1 -6.65 1.62 -13.68
CA MET A 1 -5.73 0.76 -12.89
C MET A 1 -5.78 1.08 -11.40
N MET A 2 -5.30 2.25 -10.92
CA MET A 2 -5.35 2.57 -9.48
C MET A 2 -6.78 2.70 -8.93
N ALA A 3 -7.67 3.36 -9.67
CA ALA A 3 -9.08 3.51 -9.28
C ALA A 3 -9.85 2.16 -9.28
N ASP A 4 -9.43 1.20 -10.09
CA ASP A 4 -10.08 -0.12 -10.16
C ASP A 4 -9.66 -1.00 -8.98
N LEU A 5 -8.39 -0.92 -8.57
CA LEU A 5 -7.82 -1.68 -7.46
C LEU A 5 -8.16 -1.10 -6.09
N SER A 6 -8.00 0.21 -5.93
CA SER A 6 -8.02 0.92 -4.64
C SER A 6 -9.08 2.02 -4.56
N GLY A 7 -9.93 2.15 -5.59
CA GLY A 7 -11.03 3.10 -5.58
C GLY A 7 -12.28 2.54 -4.90
N LYS A 8 -13.46 2.79 -5.49
CA LYS A 8 -14.75 2.43 -4.87
C LYS A 8 -14.85 0.95 -4.49
N PHE A 9 -14.31 0.04 -5.31
CA PHE A 9 -14.35 -1.40 -5.02
C PHE A 9 -13.47 -1.80 -3.82
N GLY A 10 -12.31 -1.15 -3.66
CA GLY A 10 -11.47 -1.34 -2.47
C GLY A 10 -12.19 -0.88 -1.21
N VAL A 11 -12.85 0.29 -1.25
CA VAL A 11 -13.65 0.81 -0.13
C VAL A 11 -14.79 -0.14 0.22
N GLU A 12 -15.48 -0.69 -0.78
CA GLU A 12 -16.55 -1.66 -0.55
C GLU A 12 -16.04 -2.96 0.07
N ALA A 13 -14.89 -3.46 -0.39
CA ALA A 13 -14.25 -4.63 0.21
C ALA A 13 -13.89 -4.42 1.68
N VAL A 14 -13.40 -3.23 2.04
CA VAL A 14 -13.14 -2.88 3.45
C VAL A 14 -14.42 -2.85 4.27
N LYS A 15 -15.52 -2.31 3.74
CA LYS A 15 -16.82 -2.31 4.43
C LYS A 15 -17.35 -3.72 4.66
N MET A 16 -17.31 -4.57 3.64
CA MET A 16 -17.67 -5.99 3.78
C MET A 16 -16.83 -6.68 4.86
N ALA A 17 -15.51 -6.43 4.90
CA ALA A 17 -14.65 -6.98 5.94
C ALA A 17 -15.00 -6.47 7.35
N VAL A 18 -15.43 -5.22 7.49
CA VAL A 18 -15.91 -4.65 8.77
C VAL A 18 -17.22 -5.30 9.20
N GLU A 19 -18.15 -5.53 8.26
CA GLU A 19 -19.41 -6.24 8.51
C GLU A 19 -19.16 -7.68 8.96
N ASP A 20 -18.28 -8.41 8.25
CA ASP A 20 -17.90 -9.78 8.58
C ASP A 20 -17.23 -9.89 9.97
N PHE A 21 -16.47 -8.87 10.38
CA PHE A 21 -15.85 -8.80 11.70
C PHE A 21 -16.86 -8.48 12.82
N GLY A 22 -18.07 -8.04 12.48
CA GLY A 22 -19.12 -7.67 13.44
C GLY A 22 -19.18 -6.19 13.78
N GLY A 23 -18.53 -5.32 12.99
CA GLY A 23 -18.68 -3.87 13.05
C GLY A 23 -18.09 -3.15 14.27
N THR A 24 -17.49 -3.89 15.21
CA THR A 24 -16.89 -3.30 16.42
C THR A 24 -15.52 -3.90 16.75
N VAL A 25 -14.64 -3.10 17.34
CA VAL A 25 -13.33 -3.53 17.83
C VAL A 25 -13.10 -2.92 19.21
N LEU A 26 -12.70 -3.74 20.19
CA LEU A 26 -12.50 -3.31 21.59
C LEU A 26 -13.71 -2.55 22.16
N GLY A 27 -14.93 -2.95 21.79
CA GLY A 27 -16.18 -2.32 22.23
C GLY A 27 -16.51 -0.97 21.60
N ARG A 28 -15.81 -0.58 20.52
CA ARG A 28 -16.08 0.65 19.76
C ARG A 28 -16.51 0.32 18.32
N PRO A 29 -17.42 1.10 17.72
CA PRO A 29 -17.79 0.91 16.32
C PRO A 29 -16.60 1.20 15.39
N ILE A 30 -16.50 0.43 14.31
CA ILE A 30 -15.53 0.67 13.24
C ILE A 30 -16.19 1.57 12.20
N GLU A 31 -15.61 2.74 11.94
CA GLU A 31 -16.08 3.67 10.91
C GLU A 31 -15.09 3.71 9.74
N VAL A 32 -15.62 3.62 8.52
CA VAL A 32 -14.82 3.65 7.28
C VAL A 32 -15.09 4.95 6.54
N ILE A 33 -14.06 5.81 6.45
CA ILE A 33 -14.06 6.98 5.58
C ILE A 33 -13.11 6.78 4.41
N SER A 34 -13.35 7.48 3.30
CA SER A 34 -12.50 7.39 2.10
C SER A 34 -12.36 8.76 1.43
N ALA A 35 -11.27 8.95 0.71
CA ALA A 35 -11.01 10.16 -0.05
C ALA A 35 -10.12 9.85 -1.26
N ASP A 36 -10.27 10.64 -2.33
CA ASP A 36 -9.46 10.54 -3.53
C ASP A 36 -8.26 11.49 -3.44
N HIS A 37 -7.06 10.94 -3.45
CA HIS A 37 -5.80 11.69 -3.47
C HIS A 37 -5.46 12.23 -4.88
N GLN A 38 -6.27 11.94 -5.90
CA GLN A 38 -6.17 12.42 -7.29
C GLN A 38 -4.81 12.17 -7.94
N ASN A 39 -4.14 11.10 -7.53
CA ASN A 39 -2.77 10.78 -7.90
C ASN A 39 -1.75 11.94 -7.69
N LYS A 40 -2.02 12.82 -6.72
CA LYS A 40 -1.21 14.00 -6.39
C LYS A 40 -0.71 13.92 -4.96
N VAL A 41 0.60 14.11 -4.77
CA VAL A 41 1.27 13.95 -3.47
C VAL A 41 0.80 14.98 -2.45
N ASP A 42 0.71 16.24 -2.84
CA ASP A 42 0.23 17.34 -2.00
C ASP A 42 -1.21 17.11 -1.51
N ILE A 43 -2.10 16.64 -2.40
CA ILE A 43 -3.48 16.31 -2.04
C ILE A 43 -3.52 15.12 -1.07
N GLY A 44 -2.79 14.05 -1.36
CA GLY A 44 -2.76 12.86 -0.49
C GLY A 44 -2.23 13.16 0.91
N VAL A 45 -1.15 13.94 1.02
CA VAL A 45 -0.58 14.37 2.31
C VAL A 45 -1.52 15.31 3.06
N SER A 46 -2.19 16.23 2.36
CA SER A 46 -3.20 17.12 2.95
C SER A 46 -4.40 16.36 3.52
N ILE A 47 -4.90 15.35 2.80
CA ILE A 47 -5.95 14.45 3.28
C ILE A 47 -5.48 13.70 4.53
N ALA A 48 -4.33 13.04 4.46
CA ALA A 48 -3.80 12.27 5.59
C ALA A 48 -3.61 13.16 6.84
N ARG A 49 -3.08 14.38 6.66
CA ARG A 49 -2.95 15.35 7.75
C ARG A 49 -4.29 15.68 8.40
N ARG A 50 -5.28 16.06 7.59
CA ARG A 50 -6.63 16.37 8.06
C ARG A 50 -7.26 15.20 8.80
N TRP A 51 -7.11 13.98 8.26
CA TRP A 51 -7.61 12.75 8.86
C TRP A 51 -7.02 12.52 10.26
N TYR A 52 -5.72 12.70 10.41
CA TYR A 52 -5.06 12.50 11.71
C TYR A 52 -5.30 13.64 12.71
N GLU A 53 -5.40 14.89 12.26
CA GLU A 53 -5.54 16.07 13.12
C GLU A 53 -7.00 16.37 13.50
N ASN A 54 -7.91 16.35 12.52
CA ASN A 54 -9.29 16.82 12.69
C ASN A 54 -10.27 15.66 12.80
N ASP A 55 -10.16 14.69 11.90
CA ASP A 55 -11.14 13.59 11.81
C ASP A 55 -10.78 12.43 12.76
N LYS A 56 -9.64 12.53 13.46
CA LYS A 56 -9.17 11.58 14.48
C LYS A 56 -9.06 10.13 13.98
N VAL A 57 -8.69 9.95 12.72
CA VAL A 57 -8.45 8.62 12.14
C VAL A 57 -7.32 7.90 12.87
N ASP A 58 -7.59 6.67 13.32
CA ASP A 58 -6.61 5.84 14.03
C ASP A 58 -5.65 5.11 13.07
N LEU A 59 -6.16 4.69 11.91
CA LEU A 59 -5.44 3.91 10.89
C LEU A 59 -5.80 4.41 9.49
N ILE A 60 -4.77 4.73 8.70
CA ILE A 60 -4.93 4.86 7.24
C ILE A 60 -4.65 3.50 6.61
N LEU A 61 -5.60 3.01 5.82
CA LEU A 61 -5.47 1.78 5.08
C LEU A 61 -5.44 2.09 3.59
N ASP A 62 -4.47 1.50 2.92
CA ASP A 62 -4.22 1.59 1.48
C ASP A 62 -3.80 2.98 0.97
N VAL A 63 -2.73 3.00 0.15
CA VAL A 63 -2.26 4.18 -0.59
C VAL A 63 -1.52 3.65 -1.83
N PRO A 64 -2.15 3.58 -3.03
CA PRO A 64 -1.58 2.85 -4.17
C PRO A 64 -0.41 3.52 -4.86
N ASN A 65 -0.33 4.85 -4.80
CA ASN A 65 0.80 5.55 -5.38
C ASN A 65 1.98 5.53 -4.40
N SER A 66 3.11 4.98 -4.85
CA SER A 66 4.30 4.82 -4.01
C SER A 66 4.92 6.15 -3.54
N ALA A 67 4.86 7.22 -4.34
CA ALA A 67 5.36 8.53 -3.92
C ALA A 67 4.48 9.14 -2.82
N ILE A 68 3.15 8.96 -2.94
CA ILE A 68 2.19 9.37 -1.91
C ILE A 68 2.39 8.53 -0.65
N ALA A 69 2.55 7.22 -0.78
CA ALA A 69 2.76 6.31 0.34
C ALA A 69 4.01 6.69 1.16
N LEU A 70 5.14 6.99 0.50
CA LEU A 70 6.36 7.43 1.17
C LEU A 70 6.14 8.74 1.95
N ALA A 71 5.49 9.72 1.33
CA ALA A 71 5.19 11.00 1.97
C ALA A 71 4.21 10.85 3.15
N VAL A 72 3.20 9.98 3.01
CA VAL A 72 2.26 9.64 4.10
C VAL A 72 3.00 8.91 5.21
N GLN A 73 3.91 7.97 4.92
CA GLN A 73 4.67 7.26 5.96
C GLN A 73 5.53 8.20 6.81
N ASP A 74 6.19 9.18 6.18
CA ASP A 74 6.94 10.21 6.89
C ASP A 74 6.04 11.06 7.80
N LEU A 75 4.85 11.44 7.30
CA LEU A 75 3.86 12.18 8.07
C LEU A 75 3.33 11.35 9.26
N THR A 76 2.97 10.08 9.02
CA THR A 76 2.47 9.15 10.02
C THR A 76 3.51 8.91 11.12
N ARG A 77 4.81 8.83 10.76
CA ARG A 77 5.92 8.75 11.72
C ARG A 77 5.99 9.97 12.62
N GLN A 78 5.85 11.18 12.06
CA GLN A 78 5.88 12.43 12.84
C GLN A 78 4.69 12.52 13.81
N MET A 79 3.50 12.11 13.35
CA MET A 79 2.28 12.17 14.15
C MET A 79 2.08 10.99 15.10
N LYS A 80 2.96 9.98 15.06
CA LYS A 80 2.86 8.75 15.87
C LYS A 80 1.52 8.03 15.69
N ARG A 81 1.03 7.97 14.45
CA ARG A 81 -0.21 7.28 14.05
C ARG A 81 0.11 5.94 13.38
N VAL A 82 -0.89 5.26 12.81
CA VAL A 82 -0.67 4.00 12.09
C VAL A 82 -1.08 4.14 10.63
N VAL A 83 -0.29 3.54 9.74
CA VAL A 83 -0.62 3.40 8.32
C VAL A 83 -0.31 1.97 7.85
N SER A 84 -1.15 1.42 6.99
CA SER A 84 -0.93 0.13 6.34
C SER A 84 -1.02 0.29 4.82
N PHE A 85 0.06 -0.08 4.13
CA PHE A 85 0.17 -0.04 2.68
C PHE A 85 -0.11 -1.42 2.10
N THR A 86 -1.21 -1.52 1.36
CA THR A 86 -1.64 -2.77 0.71
C THR A 86 -1.34 -2.82 -0.79
N SER A 87 -1.05 -1.68 -1.44
CA SER A 87 -0.87 -1.64 -2.89
C SER A 87 0.37 -0.87 -3.37
N ALA A 88 0.96 0.00 -2.55
CA ALA A 88 2.25 0.61 -2.89
C ALA A 88 3.35 -0.46 -2.95
N GLY A 89 4.20 -0.39 -3.98
CA GLY A 89 5.23 -1.40 -4.23
C GLY A 89 6.66 -0.96 -3.94
N SER A 90 6.92 0.31 -3.58
CA SER A 90 8.32 0.76 -3.40
C SER A 90 9.02 -0.01 -2.30
N ALA A 91 10.17 -0.62 -2.62
CA ALA A 91 11.07 -1.26 -1.65
C ALA A 91 11.66 -0.26 -0.63
N ASP A 92 11.51 1.04 -0.85
CA ASP A 92 11.88 2.02 0.17
C ASP A 92 10.96 1.95 1.41
N LEU A 93 9.70 1.53 1.27
CA LEU A 93 8.73 1.43 2.39
C LEU A 93 9.16 0.38 3.43
N THR A 94 9.76 -0.72 2.97
CA THR A 94 10.39 -1.77 3.78
C THR A 94 11.88 -1.52 4.01
N GLY A 95 12.48 -0.57 3.29
CA GLY A 95 13.88 -0.18 3.38
C GLY A 95 14.08 1.16 4.10
N LYS A 96 14.61 2.14 3.40
CA LYS A 96 15.07 3.42 3.99
C LYS A 96 13.96 4.28 4.63
N ALA A 97 12.72 4.11 4.19
CA ALA A 97 11.55 4.82 4.72
C ALA A 97 10.77 3.97 5.74
N CYS A 98 11.28 2.79 6.10
CA CYS A 98 10.67 1.93 7.10
C CYS A 98 10.45 2.69 8.42
N SER A 99 9.30 2.43 9.04
CA SER A 99 8.83 3.16 10.21
C SER A 99 8.11 2.21 11.15
N PRO A 100 8.28 2.34 12.49
CA PRO A 100 7.53 1.54 13.46
C PRO A 100 6.01 1.78 13.40
N ASN A 101 5.61 2.86 12.72
CA ASN A 101 4.23 3.30 12.56
C ASN A 101 3.59 2.85 11.23
N GLY A 102 4.37 2.23 10.34
CA GLY A 102 3.91 1.81 9.01
C GLY A 102 4.03 0.31 8.82
N MET A 103 2.99 -0.29 8.26
CA MET A 103 2.99 -1.68 7.82
C MET A 103 2.96 -1.74 6.29
N HIS A 104 3.78 -2.61 5.69
CA HIS A 104 3.73 -2.92 4.26
C HIS A 104 3.26 -4.36 4.11
N TRP A 105 2.03 -4.56 3.60
CA TRP A 105 1.33 -5.84 3.72
C TRP A 105 1.59 -6.81 2.57
N THR A 106 1.62 -6.34 1.32
CA THR A 106 1.52 -7.23 0.15
C THR A 106 2.88 -7.66 -0.40
N TYR A 107 3.62 -6.74 -1.01
CA TYR A 107 4.92 -6.99 -1.61
C TYR A 107 5.64 -5.66 -1.84
N ASP A 108 6.96 -5.72 -1.92
CA ASP A 108 7.74 -4.66 -2.52
C ASP A 108 8.31 -5.09 -3.88
N THR A 109 8.87 -4.14 -4.63
CA THR A 109 9.46 -4.37 -5.95
C THR A 109 10.64 -5.34 -5.90
N TYR A 110 11.34 -5.44 -4.76
CA TYR A 110 12.45 -6.37 -4.62
C TYR A 110 11.95 -7.81 -4.45
N ALA A 111 10.98 -8.04 -3.56
CA ALA A 111 10.35 -9.34 -3.37
C ALA A 111 9.71 -9.84 -4.68
N TYR A 112 9.02 -8.94 -5.39
CA TYR A 112 8.40 -9.26 -6.68
C TYR A 112 9.44 -9.64 -7.75
N ALA A 113 10.49 -8.83 -7.93
CA ALA A 113 11.49 -9.09 -8.96
C ALA A 113 12.36 -10.32 -8.66
N THR A 114 12.78 -10.48 -7.41
CA THR A 114 13.64 -11.60 -6.98
C THR A 114 12.90 -12.93 -7.11
N GLY A 115 11.61 -12.98 -6.80
CA GLY A 115 10.80 -14.19 -6.97
C GLY A 115 10.76 -14.68 -8.42
N VAL A 116 10.52 -13.78 -9.37
CA VAL A 116 10.51 -14.12 -10.80
C VAL A 116 11.91 -14.50 -11.29
N ALA A 117 12.93 -13.71 -10.93
CA ALA A 117 14.30 -13.94 -11.38
C ALA A 117 14.84 -15.30 -10.91
N ASN A 118 14.58 -15.67 -9.64
CA ASN A 118 15.04 -16.96 -9.11
C ASN A 118 14.39 -18.14 -9.83
N GLY A 119 13.08 -18.10 -10.09
CA GLY A 119 12.39 -19.17 -10.84
C GLY A 119 12.95 -19.36 -12.26
N VAL A 120 13.20 -18.26 -12.98
CA VAL A 120 13.80 -18.31 -14.32
C VAL A 120 15.20 -18.92 -14.29
N MET A 121 15.99 -18.61 -13.27
CA MET A 121 17.34 -19.14 -13.11
C MET A 121 17.35 -20.63 -12.77
N GLU A 122 16.41 -21.08 -11.94
CA GLU A 122 16.17 -22.50 -11.61
C GLU A 122 15.78 -23.31 -12.85
N ASP A 123 14.95 -22.74 -13.72
CA ASP A 123 14.54 -23.34 -15.02
C ASP A 123 15.66 -23.32 -16.09
N GLY A 124 16.88 -22.94 -15.72
CA GLY A 124 18.03 -22.96 -16.61
C GLY A 124 18.13 -21.77 -17.56
N GLY A 125 17.37 -20.70 -17.31
CA GLY A 125 17.36 -19.42 -18.04
C GLY A 125 18.65 -18.60 -17.89
N LYS A 126 19.83 -19.21 -18.05
CA LYS A 126 21.16 -18.61 -17.85
C LYS A 126 21.63 -17.71 -19.01
N SER A 127 20.86 -17.63 -20.09
CA SER A 127 21.18 -16.83 -21.28
C SER A 127 19.96 -16.07 -21.78
N TRP A 128 20.08 -14.75 -21.83
CA TRP A 128 19.08 -13.82 -22.38
C TRP A 128 19.14 -13.70 -23.92
N ARG A 129 20.14 -14.31 -24.58
CA ARG A 129 20.31 -14.17 -26.05
C ARG A 129 19.21 -14.92 -26.81
N ARG A 130 18.73 -14.27 -27.88
CA ARG A 130 17.74 -14.78 -28.85
C ARG A 130 17.99 -16.27 -29.17
N PRO A 131 16.97 -17.15 -29.15
CA PRO A 131 17.16 -18.56 -29.46
C PRO A 131 17.80 -18.69 -30.86
N PRO A 132 18.73 -19.64 -31.07
CA PRO A 132 19.30 -19.85 -32.38
C PRO A 132 18.16 -20.13 -33.36
N ARG A 133 18.10 -19.39 -34.46
CA ARG A 133 17.15 -19.66 -35.55
C ARG A 133 17.35 -21.12 -35.93
N ARG A 134 16.35 -21.96 -35.66
CA ARG A 134 16.28 -23.30 -36.26
C ARG A 134 16.32 -23.08 -37.78
N ARG A 135 17.41 -23.53 -38.41
CA ARG A 135 17.50 -23.64 -39.87
C ARG A 135 16.60 -24.77 -40.33
#